data_AF-A0A846HMR2-F1
#
_entry.id   AF-A0A846HMR2-F1
#
_cell.length_a   1.000
_cell.length_b   1.000
_cell.length_c   1.000
_cell.angle_alpha   90.00
_cell.angle_beta   90.00
_cell.angle_gamma   90.00
#
_symmetry.space_group_name_H-M   'P 1'
#
loop_
_entity.id
_entity.type
_entity.pdbx_description
1 polymer ?
#
loop_
_entity_poly.entity_id
_entity_poly.type
_entity_poly.pdbx_seq_one_letter_code
_entity_poly.pdbx_strand_id
1 'polypeptide(L)'
;MKIRGIKRGQTIELLEQINSIPDGAEIIVDLEVFVINETKQSLTDEERLIKLNQLFGAWKEQPELIEIFAKIDGNRHAYRGRMIDTINNQDNS
;
A
#
# COMPACT_ATOMS: atom_id res chain seq x y z
N MET A 1 -31.42 0.73 -30.49
CA MET A 1 -31.69 1.71 -29.40
C MET A 1 -30.62 1.54 -28.34
N LYS A 2 -30.07 2.61 -27.76
CA LYS A 2 -29.09 2.51 -26.65
C LYS A 2 -29.76 3.05 -25.39
N ILE A 3 -29.91 2.19 -24.38
CA ILE A 3 -30.52 2.54 -23.09
C ILE A 3 -29.43 2.43 -22.03
N ARG A 4 -29.41 3.36 -21.09
CA ARG A 4 -28.49 3.30 -19.96
C ARG A 4 -29.13 2.55 -18.80
N GLY A 5 -28.33 1.71 -18.14
CA GLY A 5 -28.73 1.02 -16.92
C GLY A 5 -27.64 1.05 -15.86
N ILE A 6 -28.02 0.72 -14.63
CA ILE A 6 -27.10 0.56 -13.50
C ILE A 6 -27.19 -0.88 -13.00
N LYS A 7 -26.03 -1.51 -12.81
CA LYS A 7 -25.94 -2.86 -12.25
C LYS A 7 -26.09 -2.81 -10.73
N ARG A 8 -27.10 -3.50 -10.19
CA ARG A 8 -27.33 -3.69 -8.75
C ARG A 8 -27.40 -5.19 -8.43
N GLY A 9 -26.42 -5.69 -7.68
CA GLY A 9 -26.34 -7.13 -7.39
C GLY A 9 -26.18 -7.95 -8.67
N GLN A 10 -27.17 -8.78 -8.98
CA GLN A 10 -27.25 -9.59 -10.21
C GLN A 10 -28.21 -8.99 -11.25
N THR A 11 -28.81 -7.84 -10.98
CA THR A 11 -29.83 -7.20 -11.83
C THR A 11 -29.26 -5.94 -12.49
N ILE A 12 -29.72 -5.64 -13.70
CA ILE A 12 -29.49 -4.35 -14.37
C ILE A 12 -30.81 -3.58 -14.35
N GLU A 13 -30.82 -2.43 -13.69
CA GLU A 13 -31.97 -1.53 -13.68
C GLU A 13 -31.83 -0.56 -14.86
N LEU A 14 -32.86 -0.46 -15.71
CA LEU A 14 -32.92 0.54 -16.77
C LEU A 14 -33.30 1.90 -16.17
N LEU A 15 -32.64 2.97 -16.61
CA LEU A 15 -32.92 4.33 -16.13
C LEU A 15 -34.07 5.01 -16.90
N GLU A 16 -34.47 4.43 -18.02
CA GLU A 16 -35.43 5.01 -18.96
C GLU A 16 -36.56 4.01 -19.22
N GLN A 17 -37.77 4.53 -19.46
CA GLN A 17 -38.91 3.72 -19.86
C GLN A 17 -38.78 3.29 -21.33
N ILE A 18 -39.12 2.03 -21.63
CA ILE A 18 -39.01 1.43 -22.96
C ILE A 18 -40.37 1.30 -23.65
N ASN A 19 -41.19 2.35 -23.59
CA ASN A 19 -42.58 2.34 -24.09
C ASN A 19 -42.70 2.06 -25.60
N SER A 20 -41.61 2.16 -26.36
CA SER A 20 -41.54 1.86 -27.78
C SER A 20 -41.37 0.36 -28.09
N ILE A 21 -41.10 -0.47 -27.09
CA ILE A 21 -40.94 -1.92 -27.24
C ILE A 21 -42.30 -2.58 -26.91
N PRO A 22 -42.92 -3.28 -27.86
CA PRO A 22 -44.20 -3.95 -27.61
C PRO A 22 -44.04 -5.17 -26.69
N ASP A 23 -45.11 -5.50 -25.98
CA ASP A 23 -45.14 -6.69 -25.11
C ASP A 23 -44.87 -7.97 -25.91
N GLY A 24 -44.03 -8.84 -25.36
CA GLY A 24 -43.63 -10.11 -25.99
C GLY A 24 -42.49 -9.99 -27.02
N ALA A 25 -41.94 -8.79 -27.22
CA ALA A 25 -40.76 -8.62 -28.06
C ALA A 25 -39.50 -9.26 -27.44
N GLU A 26 -38.72 -9.96 -28.25
CA GLU A 26 -37.40 -10.45 -27.88
C GLU A 26 -36.38 -9.29 -27.84
N ILE A 27 -35.63 -9.19 -26.75
CA ILE A 27 -34.62 -8.14 -26.55
C ILE A 27 -33.25 -8.79 -26.40
N ILE A 28 -32.33 -8.44 -27.30
CA ILE A 28 -30.92 -8.82 -27.22
C ILE A 28 -30.16 -7.66 -26.56
N VAL A 29 -29.42 -7.95 -25.50
CA VAL A 29 -28.67 -6.94 -24.72
C VAL A 29 -27.17 -7.14 -24.93
N ASP A 30 -26.54 -6.19 -25.61
CA ASP A 30 -25.08 -6.12 -25.71
C ASP A 30 -24.52 -5.27 -24.56
N LEU A 31 -23.66 -5.89 -23.74
CA LEU A 31 -23.07 -5.29 -22.56
C LEU A 31 -21.60 -4.97 -22.81
N GLU A 32 -21.29 -3.68 -22.98
CA GLU A 32 -19.90 -3.20 -22.93
C GLU A 32 -19.58 -2.74 -21.51
N VAL A 33 -18.79 -3.55 -20.79
CA VAL A 33 -18.31 -3.18 -19.46
C VAL A 33 -17.11 -2.26 -19.62
N PHE A 34 -17.37 -0.97 -19.52
CA PHE A 34 -16.33 0.02 -19.28
C PHE A 34 -15.94 -0.11 -17.82
N VAL A 35 -14.90 -0.90 -17.55
CA VAL A 35 -14.16 -0.73 -16.30
C VAL A 35 -13.61 0.69 -16.40
N ILE A 36 -14.25 1.63 -15.72
CA ILE A 36 -13.54 2.79 -15.20
C ILE A 36 -12.50 2.16 -14.29
N ASN A 37 -11.39 1.77 -14.90
CA ASN A 37 -10.12 1.92 -14.25
C ASN A 37 -10.15 3.42 -13.98
N GLU A 38 -10.63 3.82 -12.80
CA GLU A 38 -10.03 4.93 -12.10
C GLU A 38 -8.58 4.71 -12.38
N THR A 39 -8.06 5.54 -13.27
CA THR A 39 -6.75 5.36 -13.82
C THR A 39 -5.93 5.04 -12.59
N LYS A 40 -5.19 3.93 -12.62
CA LYS A 40 -3.89 3.97 -11.98
C LYS A 40 -3.22 5.15 -12.68
N GLN A 41 -3.56 6.38 -12.27
CA GLN A 41 -2.73 7.53 -12.35
C GLN A 41 -1.55 6.98 -11.60
N SER A 42 -0.57 6.50 -12.36
CA SER A 42 0.63 5.96 -11.78
C SER A 42 1.20 7.16 -11.07
N LEU A 43 0.90 7.26 -9.78
CA LEU A 43 1.43 8.31 -8.93
C LEU A 43 2.92 8.32 -9.22
N THR A 44 3.48 9.49 -9.49
CA THR A 44 4.92 9.60 -9.61
C THR A 44 5.56 9.13 -8.30
N ASP A 45 6.81 8.73 -8.34
CA ASP A 45 7.47 8.23 -7.12
C ASP A 45 7.44 9.27 -5.98
N GLU A 46 7.43 10.56 -6.33
CA GLU A 46 7.24 11.67 -5.39
C GLU A 46 5.84 11.70 -4.77
N GLU A 47 4.79 11.56 -5.58
CA GLU A 47 3.40 11.54 -5.09
C GLU A 47 3.13 10.31 -4.22
N ARG A 48 3.74 9.16 -4.56
CA ARG A 48 3.69 7.95 -3.73
C ARG A 48 4.38 8.18 -2.39
N LEU A 49 5.57 8.79 -2.41
CA LEU A 49 6.32 9.09 -1.21
C LEU A 49 5.56 10.05 -0.28
N ILE A 50 4.92 11.09 -0.83
CA ILE A 50 4.08 12.02 -0.06
C ILE A 50 2.91 11.31 0.61
N LYS A 51 2.18 10.45 -0.11
CA LYS A 51 1.08 9.66 0.48
C LYS A 51 1.57 8.71 1.58
N LEU A 52 2.72 8.05 1.36
CA LEU A 52 3.31 7.17 2.38
C LEU A 52 3.70 7.95 3.63
N ASN A 53 4.30 9.13 3.48
CA ASN A 53 4.65 10.01 4.59
C ASN A 53 3.41 10.54 5.33
N GLN A 54 2.29 10.78 4.64
CA GLN A 54 1.03 11.15 5.29
C GLN A 54 0.42 10.01 6.11
N LEU A 55 0.48 8.77 5.59
CA LEU A 55 -0.10 7.59 6.25
C LEU A 55 0.72 7.08 7.42
N PHE A 56 2.04 7.02 7.26
CA PHE A 56 2.94 6.39 8.23
C PHE A 56 3.77 7.41 9.02
N GLY A 57 3.57 8.71 8.77
CA GLY A 57 4.44 9.78 9.26
C GLY A 57 5.77 9.81 8.52
N ALA A 58 6.43 10.97 8.52
CA ALA A 58 7.82 11.05 8.07
C ALA A 58 8.72 10.46 9.17
N TRP A 59 9.35 9.32 8.89
CA TRP A 59 10.33 8.69 9.80
C TRP A 59 11.67 9.43 9.78
N LYS A 60 11.87 10.29 8.79
CA LYS A 60 13.03 11.16 8.67
C LYS A 60 12.83 12.37 9.59
N GLU A 61 13.88 12.73 10.34
CA GLU A 61 13.91 13.91 11.24
C GLU A 61 13.12 13.78 12.55
N GLN A 62 12.76 12.57 12.99
CA GLN A 62 12.22 12.36 14.34
C GLN A 62 13.36 12.20 15.36
N PRO A 63 13.58 13.18 16.28
CA PRO A 63 14.72 13.14 17.20
C PRO A 63 14.71 11.91 18.11
N GLU A 64 13.54 11.47 18.54
CA GLU A 64 13.36 10.27 19.37
C GLU A 64 13.84 9.00 18.66
N LEU A 65 13.52 8.84 17.36
CA LEU A 65 14.01 7.70 16.58
C LEU A 65 15.53 7.76 16.41
N ILE A 66 16.09 8.94 16.16
CA ILE A 66 17.54 9.14 16.06
C ILE A 66 18.22 8.72 17.36
N GLU A 67 17.68 9.14 18.50
CA GLU A 67 18.20 8.77 19.83
C GLU A 67 18.11 7.25 20.08
N ILE A 68 16.98 6.62 19.73
CA ILE A 68 16.80 5.16 19.86
C ILE A 68 17.84 4.40 19.04
N PHE A 69 18.04 4.77 17.77
CA PHE A 69 19.02 4.11 16.92
C PHE A 69 20.45 4.34 17.41
N ALA A 70 20.79 5.56 17.87
CA ALA A 70 22.08 5.86 18.47
C ALA A 70 22.33 5.02 19.73
N LYS A 71 21.32 4.83 20.58
CA LYS A 71 21.40 3.98 21.77
C LYS A 71 21.58 2.51 21.42
N ILE A 72 20.89 2.00 20.40
CA ILE A 72 21.05 0.63 19.91
C ILE A 72 22.47 0.44 19.38
N ASP A 73 22.98 1.40 18.61
CA ASP A 73 24.32 1.36 18.06
C ASP A 73 25.39 1.38 19.17
N GLY A 74 25.25 2.28 20.14
CA GLY A 74 26.08 2.32 21.34
C GLY A 74 26.04 1.00 22.12
N ASN A 75 24.88 0.34 22.23
CA ASN A 75 24.76 -0.96 22.89
C ASN A 75 25.40 -2.13 22.12
N ARG A 76 25.44 -2.07 20.79
CA ARG A 76 26.10 -3.06 19.92
C ARG A 76 27.62 -2.91 19.97
N HIS A 77 28.08 -1.66 19.98
CA HIS A 77 29.50 -1.32 20.04
C HIS A 77 30.02 -1.21 21.48
N ALA A 78 29.15 -1.30 22.49
CA ALA A 78 29.55 -1.37 23.88
C ALA A 78 30.40 -2.64 24.09
N TYR A 79 31.68 -2.42 24.39
CA TYR A 79 32.59 -3.48 24.78
C TYR A 79 32.12 -4.08 26.11
N ARG A 80 31.39 -5.20 26.06
CA ARG A 80 30.86 -5.88 27.25
C ARG A 80 31.86 -6.77 27.97
N GLY A 81 33.15 -6.67 27.62
CA GLY A 81 34.23 -7.47 28.19
C GLY A 81 34.11 -8.95 27.80
N ARG A 82 35.08 -9.47 27.06
CA ARG A 82 35.51 -10.84 27.35
C ARG A 82 36.65 -10.72 28.35
N MET A 83 36.65 -11.57 29.37
CA MET A 83 37.83 -11.75 30.21
C MET A 83 38.96 -12.13 29.25
N ILE A 84 39.93 -11.23 29.05
CA ILE A 84 41.16 -11.58 28.36
C ILE A 84 41.90 -12.43 29.39
N ASP A 85 41.91 -13.74 29.22
CA ASP A 85 42.81 -14.59 30.01
C ASP A 85 44.22 -14.07 29.76
N THR A 86 44.80 -13.41 30.77
CA THR A 86 46.19 -13.03 30.73
C THR A 86 46.98 -14.33 30.73
N ILE A 87 47.49 -14.73 29.57
CA ILE A 87 48.43 -15.83 29.45
C ILE A 87 49.68 -15.42 30.22
N ASN A 88 49.76 -15.89 31.47
CA ASN A 88 50.88 -15.69 32.35
C ASN A 88 52.02 -16.59 31.83
N ASN A 89 52.90 -16.07 30.99
CA ASN A 89 54.17 -16.72 30.68
C ASN A 89 55.06 -16.63 31.91
N GLN A 90 54.89 -17.57 32.84
CA GLN A 90 55.96 -17.94 33.76
C GLN A 90 56.95 -18.80 32.98
N ASP A 91 57.88 -18.14 32.30
CA ASP A 91 59.11 -18.77 31.84
C ASP A 91 59.94 -19.08 33.10
N ASN A 92 59.79 -20.31 33.60
CA ASN A 92 60.74 -20.93 34.51
C ASN A 92 61.92 -21.45 33.67
N SER A 93 63.08 -20.78 33.75
CA SER A 93 64.42 -21.38 33.64
C SER A 93 65.48 -20.42 34.18
#